data_AF-A0A3L7Q808-F1
#
_entry.id   AF-A0A3L7Q808-F1
#
_cell.length_a   1.000
_cell.length_b   1.000
_cell.length_c   1.000
_cell.angle_alpha   90.00
_cell.angle_beta   90.00
_cell.angle_gamma   90.00
#
_symmetry.space_group_name_H-M   'P 1'
#
loop_
_entity.id
_entity.type
_entity.pdbx_description
1 polymer ?
#
loop_
_entity_poly.entity_id
_entity_poly.type
_entity_poly.pdbx_seq_one_letter_code
_entity_poly.pdbx_strand_id
1 'polypeptide(L)'
;MPKEAASQVEGRSFLPLLKNPEAAWDDRVLFTHAGRWEKGKAAESKYAFVSARNTRYNLVNNVKQGEKWELFDISTDPGEKNNIAETSPEVVQKLKGAIDRWWLEVTPLLVNEDVTGPKINPFKELYWKQFGGAPDPNMLKQMDPTSKQGKKK
;
A
#
# COMPACT_ATOMS: atom_id res chain seq x y z
N MET A 1 -16.06 14.52 -16.13
CA MET A 1 -14.87 13.66 -15.98
C MET A 1 -14.84 12.68 -17.14
N PRO A 2 -13.70 12.44 -17.81
CA PRO A 2 -13.56 11.40 -18.83
C PRO A 2 -13.97 10.03 -18.29
N LYS A 3 -14.51 9.13 -19.13
CA LYS A 3 -15.03 7.83 -18.69
C LYS A 3 -13.95 6.97 -18.03
N GLU A 4 -12.73 7.01 -18.56
CA GLU A 4 -11.58 6.26 -18.06
C GLU A 4 -11.19 6.72 -16.64
N ALA A 5 -11.22 8.03 -16.39
CA ALA A 5 -10.96 8.60 -15.07
C ALA A 5 -12.10 8.26 -14.09
N ALA A 6 -13.36 8.25 -14.55
CA ALA A 6 -14.49 7.89 -13.71
C ALA A 6 -14.41 6.45 -13.20
N SER A 7 -13.92 5.51 -14.01
CA SER A 7 -13.71 4.11 -13.59
C SER A 7 -12.59 3.91 -12.56
N GLN A 8 -11.71 4.90 -12.37
CA GLN A 8 -10.62 4.82 -11.37
C GLN A 8 -11.01 5.43 -10.01
N VAL A 9 -12.18 6.06 -9.91
CA VAL A 9 -12.64 6.66 -8.65
C VAL A 9 -13.27 5.58 -7.77
N GLU A 10 -12.51 5.12 -6.78
CA GLU A 10 -12.99 4.16 -5.78
C GLU A 10 -13.77 4.83 -4.63
N GLY A 11 -13.80 6.17 -4.58
CA GLY A 11 -14.51 6.95 -3.57
C GLY A 11 -16.04 6.85 -3.70
N ARG A 12 -16.75 6.89 -2.56
CA ARG A 12 -18.21 7.03 -2.53
C ARG A 12 -18.59 8.49 -2.27
N SER A 13 -19.65 8.96 -2.92
CA SER A 13 -20.17 10.31 -2.68
C SER A 13 -20.83 10.39 -1.31
N PHE A 14 -20.46 11.39 -0.50
CA PHE A 14 -21.13 11.71 0.77
C PHE A 14 -22.41 12.52 0.60
N LEU A 15 -22.76 12.92 -0.63
CA LEU A 15 -23.95 13.74 -0.89
C LEU A 15 -25.26 13.18 -0.29
N PRO A 16 -25.52 11.86 -0.28
CA PRO A 16 -26.69 11.30 0.39
C PRO A 16 -26.71 11.58 1.90
N LEU A 17 -25.58 11.39 2.60
CA LEU A 17 -25.45 11.64 4.03
C LEU A 17 -25.58 13.13 4.38
N LEU A 18 -25.09 14.01 3.51
CA LEU A 18 -25.24 15.46 3.68
C LEU A 18 -26.70 15.93 3.54
N LYS A 19 -27.51 15.22 2.74
CA LYS A 19 -28.95 15.51 2.56
C LYS A 19 -29.82 14.85 3.62
N ASN A 20 -29.44 13.66 4.06
CA ASN A 20 -30.13 12.88 5.08
C ASN A 20 -29.10 12.12 5.93
N PRO A 21 -28.90 12.50 7.20
CA PRO A 21 -27.98 11.80 8.11
C PRO A 21 -28.30 10.31 8.30
N GLU A 22 -29.57 9.90 8.10
CA GLU A 22 -30.02 8.52 8.21
C GLU A 22 -29.95 7.74 6.87
N ALA A 23 -29.30 8.30 5.84
CA ALA A 23 -29.13 7.60 4.58
C ALA A 23 -28.30 6.32 4.76
N ALA A 24 -28.68 5.25 4.06
CA ALA A 24 -27.94 4.00 4.09
C ALA A 24 -26.48 4.21 3.68
N TRP A 25 -25.57 3.65 4.47
CA TRP A 25 -24.13 3.72 4.24
C TRP A 25 -23.49 2.37 4.47
N ASP A 26 -23.24 1.66 3.38
CA ASP A 26 -22.69 0.30 3.46
C ASP A 26 -21.29 0.30 4.08
N ASP A 27 -21.02 -0.71 4.89
CA ASP A 27 -19.67 -0.95 5.40
C ASP A 27 -18.67 -1.11 4.24
N ARG A 28 -17.42 -0.76 4.51
CA ARG A 28 -16.32 -0.85 3.54
C ARG A 28 -15.06 -1.31 4.25
N VAL A 29 -14.30 -2.14 3.57
CA VAL A 29 -12.93 -2.47 3.98
C VAL A 29 -11.97 -1.44 3.39
N LEU A 30 -11.17 -0.83 4.25
CA LEU A 30 -10.05 0.05 3.91
C LEU A 30 -8.76 -0.74 4.08
N PHE A 31 -7.84 -0.58 3.13
CA PHE A 31 -6.56 -1.27 3.12
C PHE A 31 -5.42 -0.30 3.36
N THR A 32 -4.48 -0.68 4.22
CA THR A 32 -3.19 -0.01 4.36
C THR A 32 -2.11 -1.06 4.15
N HIS A 33 -1.12 -0.76 3.31
CA HIS A 33 -0.05 -1.71 2.99
C HIS A 33 1.28 -0.96 2.85
N ALA A 34 2.35 -1.54 3.38
CA ALA A 34 3.69 -1.02 3.11
C ALA A 34 4.16 -1.45 1.71
N GLY A 35 3.98 -0.56 0.74
CA GLY A 35 4.39 -0.67 -0.67
C GLY A 35 5.90 -0.77 -0.94
N ARG A 36 6.68 -1.40 -0.04
CA ARG A 36 8.15 -1.43 -0.08
C ARG A 36 8.69 -2.85 -0.01
N TRP A 37 9.28 -3.29 -1.11
CA TRP A 37 9.94 -4.60 -1.25
C TRP A 37 11.14 -4.55 -2.19
N GLU A 38 11.88 -5.65 -2.28
CA GLU A 38 12.95 -5.78 -3.28
C GLU A 38 12.36 -6.00 -4.67
N LYS A 39 13.03 -5.50 -5.72
CA LYS A 39 12.58 -5.69 -7.12
C LYS A 39 12.28 -7.15 -7.43
N GLY A 40 11.11 -7.42 -8.00
CA GLY A 40 10.64 -8.77 -8.36
C GLY A 40 10.05 -9.55 -7.18
N LYS A 41 9.87 -8.91 -6.02
CA LYS A 41 9.34 -9.53 -4.79
C LYS A 41 7.94 -9.07 -4.42
N ALA A 42 7.22 -8.41 -5.34
CA ALA A 42 5.84 -7.99 -5.12
C ALA A 42 4.95 -9.16 -4.64
N ALA A 43 4.94 -10.29 -5.35
CA ALA A 43 4.11 -11.45 -5.01
C ALA A 43 4.35 -11.99 -3.59
N GLU A 44 5.59 -11.93 -3.10
CA GLU A 44 5.99 -12.35 -1.75
C GLU A 44 5.62 -11.32 -0.68
N SER A 45 5.28 -10.09 -1.08
CA SER A 45 5.08 -8.94 -0.20
C SER A 45 3.61 -8.63 0.08
N LYS A 46 2.68 -9.42 -0.47
CA LYS A 46 1.22 -9.24 -0.29
C LYS A 46 0.80 -9.01 1.16
N TYR A 47 1.37 -9.76 2.10
CA TYR A 47 1.03 -9.64 3.52
C TYR A 47 2.04 -8.84 4.34
N ALA A 48 3.07 -8.26 3.73
CA ALA A 48 4.07 -7.50 4.48
C ALA A 48 3.46 -6.19 4.98
N PHE A 49 3.37 -6.02 6.31
CA PHE A 49 2.87 -4.80 6.96
C PHE A 49 1.55 -4.30 6.35
N VAL A 50 0.53 -5.17 6.39
CA VAL A 50 -0.79 -4.90 5.81
C VAL A 50 -1.86 -4.82 6.89
N SER A 51 -2.87 -3.99 6.68
CA SER A 51 -4.11 -4.02 7.45
C SER A 51 -5.35 -3.93 6.57
N ALA A 52 -6.43 -4.56 7.04
CA ALA A 52 -7.76 -4.48 6.47
C ALA A 52 -8.76 -4.10 7.57
N ARG A 53 -9.30 -2.88 7.47
CA ARG A 53 -10.17 -2.29 8.48
C ARG A 53 -11.55 -2.05 7.93
N ASN A 54 -12.59 -2.48 8.63
CA ASN A 54 -13.96 -2.05 8.39
C ASN A 54 -14.51 -1.26 9.59
N THR A 55 -15.81 -1.01 9.63
CA THR A 55 -16.43 -0.22 10.71
C THR A 55 -16.20 -0.80 12.11
N ARG A 56 -16.11 -2.13 12.22
CA ARG A 56 -16.00 -2.82 13.52
C ARG A 56 -14.63 -3.40 13.81
N TYR A 57 -13.94 -3.94 12.80
CA TYR A 57 -12.75 -4.75 12.97
C TYR A 57 -11.56 -4.16 12.22
N ASN A 58 -10.37 -4.32 12.78
CA ASN A 58 -9.11 -4.13 12.08
C ASN A 58 -8.28 -5.42 12.15
N LEU A 59 -8.02 -6.01 10.98
CA LEU A 59 -7.08 -7.12 10.84
C LEU A 59 -5.72 -6.55 10.46
N VAL A 60 -4.68 -6.91 11.21
CA VAL A 60 -3.31 -6.41 11.02
C VAL A 60 -2.34 -7.57 10.88
N ASN A 61 -1.39 -7.45 9.95
CA ASN A 61 -0.19 -8.29 9.91
C ASN A 61 1.05 -7.41 9.98
N ASN A 62 1.56 -7.19 11.20
CA ASN A 62 2.68 -6.28 11.44
C ASN A 62 4.04 -6.99 11.35
N VAL A 63 4.23 -7.82 10.33
CA VAL A 63 5.49 -8.50 10.05
C VAL A 63 5.89 -8.38 8.59
N LYS A 64 7.19 -8.46 8.34
CA LYS A 64 7.74 -8.41 6.98
C LYS A 64 7.46 -9.68 6.16
N GLN A 65 7.42 -10.83 6.82
CA GLN A 65 7.27 -12.14 6.18
C GLN A 65 6.38 -13.05 7.02
N GLY A 66 5.60 -13.88 6.33
CA GLY A 66 4.65 -14.79 6.94
C GLY A 66 3.38 -14.10 7.41
N GLU A 67 2.56 -14.88 8.10
CA GLU A 67 1.25 -14.48 8.60
C GLU A 67 1.28 -14.57 10.13
N LYS A 68 1.21 -13.41 10.79
CA LYS A 68 1.02 -13.24 12.24
C LYS A 68 -0.15 -12.29 12.44
N TRP A 69 -1.34 -12.80 12.15
CA TRP A 69 -2.57 -12.02 12.17
C TRP A 69 -2.95 -11.61 13.58
N GLU A 70 -3.25 -10.32 13.73
CA GLU A 70 -3.86 -9.74 14.92
C GLU A 70 -5.19 -9.13 14.50
N LEU A 71 -6.24 -9.37 15.29
CA LEU A 71 -7.58 -8.87 15.00
C LEU A 71 -8.06 -8.08 16.20
N PHE A 72 -8.55 -6.87 15.96
CA PHE A 72 -9.07 -5.97 16.99
C PHE A 72 -10.51 -5.57 16.69
N ASP A 73 -11.39 -5.62 17.69
CA ASP A 73 -12.74 -5.05 17.61
C ASP A 73 -12.67 -3.56 17.97
N ILE A 74 -12.47 -2.71 16.97
CA ILE A 74 -12.33 -1.26 17.10
C ILE A 74 -13.55 -0.59 17.73
N SER A 75 -14.74 -1.21 17.65
CA SER A 75 -15.94 -0.63 18.26
C SER A 75 -15.89 -0.63 19.79
N THR A 76 -15.17 -1.59 20.37
CA THR A 76 -15.01 -1.74 21.84
C THR A 76 -13.57 -1.56 22.31
N ASP A 77 -12.60 -1.68 21.42
CA ASP A 77 -11.17 -1.49 21.67
C ASP A 77 -10.51 -0.59 20.60
N PRO A 78 -10.79 0.73 20.60
CA PRO A 78 -10.17 1.66 19.66
C PRO A 78 -8.65 1.76 19.78
N GLY A 79 -8.08 1.29 20.89
CA GLY A 79 -6.64 1.33 21.17
C GLY A 79 -5.89 0.06 20.76
N GLU A 80 -6.57 -0.92 20.16
CA GLU A 80 -5.98 -2.15 19.64
C GLU A 80 -5.15 -2.91 20.69
N LYS A 81 -5.69 -3.04 21.90
CA LYS A 81 -5.00 -3.65 23.04
C LYS A 81 -5.25 -5.15 23.17
N ASN A 82 -6.40 -5.61 22.71
CA ASN A 82 -6.89 -6.98 22.90
C ASN A 82 -6.98 -7.68 21.54
N ASN A 83 -5.97 -8.49 21.25
CA ASN A 83 -6.00 -9.34 20.06
C ASN A 83 -7.01 -10.48 20.25
N ILE A 84 -8.02 -10.54 19.37
CA ILE A 84 -9.09 -11.55 19.36
C ILE A 84 -9.00 -12.50 18.14
N ALA A 85 -7.85 -12.56 17.45
CA ALA A 85 -7.70 -13.37 16.24
C ALA A 85 -7.99 -14.87 16.47
N GLU A 86 -7.58 -15.41 17.62
CA GLU A 86 -7.81 -16.83 17.96
C GLU A 86 -9.28 -17.15 18.25
N THR A 87 -10.04 -16.18 18.75
CA THR A 87 -11.44 -16.35 19.16
C THR A 87 -12.45 -15.92 18.09
N SER A 88 -11.99 -15.30 17.00
CA SER A 88 -12.83 -14.89 15.86
C SER A 88 -12.19 -15.26 14.50
N PRO A 89 -11.86 -16.54 14.27
CA PRO A 89 -11.17 -16.99 13.06
C PRO A 89 -11.96 -16.72 11.77
N GLU A 90 -13.29 -16.71 11.84
CA GLU A 90 -14.17 -16.40 10.70
C GLU A 90 -14.00 -14.95 10.22
N VAL A 91 -13.81 -14.02 11.15
CA VAL A 91 -13.57 -12.60 10.83
C VAL A 91 -12.17 -12.44 10.21
N VAL A 92 -11.17 -13.12 10.77
CA VAL A 92 -9.81 -13.16 10.22
C VAL A 92 -9.85 -13.64 8.76
N GLN A 93 -10.51 -14.78 8.48
CA GLN A 93 -10.59 -15.31 7.12
C GLN A 93 -11.34 -14.38 6.16
N LYS A 94 -12.42 -13.74 6.63
CA LYS A 94 -13.18 -12.78 5.81
C LYS A 94 -12.32 -11.58 5.39
N LEU A 95 -11.62 -10.96 6.34
CA LEU A 95 -10.79 -9.78 6.08
C LEU A 95 -9.51 -10.14 5.32
N LYS A 96 -8.90 -11.28 5.61
CA LYS A 96 -7.78 -11.82 4.83
C LYS A 96 -8.18 -12.06 3.38
N GLY A 97 -9.34 -12.66 3.13
CA GLY A 97 -9.88 -12.82 1.78
C GLY A 97 -10.15 -11.50 1.07
N ALA A 98 -10.45 -10.43 1.81
CA ALA A 98 -10.55 -9.08 1.25
C ALA A 98 -9.17 -8.53 0.84
N ILE A 99 -8.12 -8.76 1.65
CA ILE A 99 -6.73 -8.43 1.28
C ILE A 99 -6.31 -9.19 0.03
N ASP A 100 -6.65 -10.48 -0.06
CA ASP A 100 -6.32 -11.31 -1.22
C ASP A 100 -6.91 -10.76 -2.52
N ARG A 101 -8.19 -10.34 -2.49
CA ARG A 101 -8.83 -9.69 -3.65
C ARG A 101 -8.22 -8.34 -3.97
N TRP A 102 -8.05 -7.48 -2.96
CA TRP A 102 -7.44 -6.18 -3.13
C TRP A 102 -6.04 -6.28 -3.75
N TRP A 103 -5.23 -7.24 -3.32
CA TRP A 103 -3.90 -7.46 -3.88
C TRP A 103 -3.95 -7.78 -5.38
N LEU A 104 -4.89 -8.62 -5.82
CA LEU A 104 -5.08 -8.95 -7.24
C LEU A 104 -5.52 -7.72 -8.06
N GLU A 105 -6.30 -6.81 -7.46
CA GLU A 105 -6.76 -5.58 -8.11
C GLU A 105 -5.62 -4.56 -8.27
N VAL A 106 -4.73 -4.43 -7.28
CA VAL A 106 -3.64 -3.44 -7.33
C VAL A 106 -2.39 -3.94 -8.06
N THR A 107 -2.16 -5.25 -8.13
CA THR A 107 -0.93 -5.81 -8.75
C THR A 107 -0.75 -5.36 -10.22
N PRO A 108 -1.79 -5.36 -11.08
CA PRO A 108 -1.68 -4.82 -12.45
C PRO A 108 -1.34 -3.33 -12.53
N LEU A 109 -1.55 -2.57 -11.45
CA LEU A 109 -1.27 -1.13 -11.37
C LEU A 109 0.17 -0.84 -10.92
N LEU A 110 0.96 -1.86 -10.56
CA LEU A 110 2.37 -1.75 -10.20
C LEU A 110 3.27 -1.55 -11.44
N VAL A 111 2.94 -0.58 -12.28
CA VAL A 111 3.55 -0.34 -13.59
C VAL A 111 5.07 -0.08 -13.55
N ASN A 112 5.61 0.24 -12.38
CA ASN A 112 7.03 0.51 -12.17
C ASN A 112 7.84 -0.71 -11.73
N GLU A 113 7.21 -1.86 -11.42
CA GLU A 113 7.90 -3.02 -10.82
C GLU A 113 9.06 -3.53 -11.70
N ASP A 114 8.85 -3.58 -13.02
CA ASP A 114 9.84 -4.08 -13.97
C ASP A 114 10.69 -3.00 -14.63
N VAL A 115 10.35 -1.73 -14.42
CA VAL A 115 11.01 -0.60 -15.08
C VAL A 115 12.44 -0.45 -14.56
N THR A 116 13.36 -0.18 -15.48
CA THR A 116 14.72 0.25 -15.12
C THR A 116 14.73 1.76 -15.09
N GLY A 117 15.16 2.34 -13.95
CA GLY A 117 15.26 3.79 -13.79
C GLY A 117 16.26 4.42 -14.77
N PRO A 118 16.30 5.75 -14.88
CA PRO A 118 17.31 6.44 -15.67
C PRO A 118 18.71 6.31 -15.06
N LYS A 119 19.76 6.40 -15.89
CA LYS A 119 21.17 6.36 -15.45
C LYS A 119 21.58 7.57 -14.60
N ILE A 120 20.87 8.68 -14.77
CA ILE A 120 21.06 9.91 -14.01
C ILE A 120 19.75 10.21 -13.30
N ASN A 121 19.84 10.54 -12.01
CA ASN A 121 18.67 10.97 -11.25
C ASN A 121 18.10 12.27 -11.86
N PRO A 122 16.82 12.30 -12.31
CA PRO A 122 16.25 13.48 -12.98
C PRO A 122 16.29 14.74 -12.12
N PHE A 123 16.15 14.61 -10.80
CA PHE A 123 16.25 15.76 -9.88
C PHE A 123 17.66 16.34 -9.82
N LYS A 124 18.69 15.49 -9.91
CA LYS A 124 20.09 15.93 -9.96
C LYS A 124 20.41 16.59 -11.30
N GLU A 125 19.92 16.03 -12.40
CA GLU A 125 20.05 16.63 -13.73
C GLU A 125 19.41 18.02 -13.78
N LEU A 126 18.17 18.16 -13.30
CA LEU A 126 17.47 19.44 -13.21
C LEU A 126 18.22 20.44 -12.32
N TYR A 127 18.74 19.98 -11.18
CA TYR A 127 19.55 20.81 -10.30
C TYR A 127 20.80 21.36 -10.99
N TRP A 128 21.60 20.52 -11.66
CA TRP A 128 22.81 20.96 -12.35
C TRP A 128 22.51 21.87 -13.53
N LYS A 129 21.41 21.63 -14.24
CA LYS A 129 20.95 22.51 -15.31
C LYS A 129 20.60 23.91 -14.78
N GLN A 130 20.03 24.00 -13.58
CA GLN A 130 19.61 25.27 -12.98
C GLN A 130 20.75 26.03 -12.30
N PHE A 131 21.58 25.34 -11.53
CA PHE A 131 22.57 25.97 -10.64
C PHE A 131 24.03 25.72 -11.07
N GLY A 132 24.25 24.95 -12.12
CA GLY A 132 25.58 24.49 -12.54
C GLY A 132 26.05 23.25 -11.76
N GLY A 133 27.13 22.65 -12.25
CA GLY A 133 27.71 21.41 -11.74
C GLY A 133 27.57 20.25 -12.72
N ALA A 134 28.12 19.09 -12.32
CA ALA A 134 28.09 17.85 -13.09
C ALA A 134 28.30 16.66 -12.14
N PRO A 135 27.87 15.44 -12.51
CA PRO A 135 28.17 14.26 -11.71
C PRO A 135 29.67 13.93 -11.78
N ASP A 136 30.25 13.56 -10.64
CA ASP A 136 31.55 12.90 -10.61
C ASP A 136 31.41 11.36 -10.87
N PRO A 137 32.51 10.64 -11.13
CA PRO A 137 32.44 9.19 -11.40
C PRO A 137 31.80 8.35 -10.27
N ASN A 138 31.94 8.76 -9.01
CA ASN A 138 31.32 8.06 -7.88
C ASN A 138 29.80 8.28 -7.88
N MET A 139 29.35 9.51 -8.15
CA MET A 139 27.93 9.83 -8.29
C MET A 139 27.29 9.04 -9.43
N LEU A 140 27.95 8.93 -10.59
CA LEU A 140 27.46 8.12 -11.71
C LEU A 140 27.26 6.66 -11.31
N LYS A 141 28.21 6.08 -10.56
CA LYS A 141 28.11 4.70 -10.07
C LYS A 141 27.00 4.49 -9.04
N GLN A 142 26.71 5.51 -8.22
CA GLN A 142 25.63 5.47 -7.23
C GLN A 142 24.25 5.59 -7.90
N MET A 143 24.13 6.39 -8.95
CA MET A 143 22.87 6.60 -9.68
C MET A 143 22.57 5.49 -10.68
N ASP A 144 23.56 4.67 -11.04
CA ASP A 144 23.38 3.58 -12.00
C ASP A 144 22.33 2.57 -11.49
N PRO A 145 21.17 2.46 -12.17
CA PRO A 145 20.05 1.59 -11.77
C PRO A 145 20.40 0.10 -11.86
N THR A 146 21.51 -0.25 -12.50
CA THR A 146 22.02 -1.63 -12.62
C THR A 146 23.06 -1.98 -11.55
N SER A 147 23.53 -0.97 -10.81
CA SER A 147 24.54 -1.13 -9.76
C SER A 147 23.96 -1.81 -8.52
N LYS A 148 24.48 -2.99 -8.17
CA LYS A 148 24.10 -3.72 -6.96
C LYS A 148 24.51 -3.03 -5.64
N GLN A 149 25.26 -1.92 -5.69
CA GLN A 149 25.88 -1.28 -4.52
C GLN A 149 24.94 -0.36 -3.70
N GLY A 150 23.74 -0.05 -4.18
CA GLY A 150 22.75 0.75 -3.44
C GLY A 150 21.98 -0.02 -2.35
N LYS A 151 22.13 -1.36 -2.28
CA LYS A 151 21.49 -2.22 -1.28
C LYS A 151 22.19 -2.16 0.09
N LYS A 152 22.25 -1.00 0.74
CA LYS A 152 22.50 -0.98 2.19
C LYS A 152 21.16 -1.17 2.91
N LYS A 153 21.14 -2.21 3.75
CA LYS A 153 20.07 -2.51 4.73
C LYS A 153 19.89 -1.34 5.69
#